data_AF-A0A4Y2XA09-F1
#
_entry.id   AF-A0A4Y2XA09-F1
#
_cell.length_a   1.000
_cell.length_b   1.000
_cell.length_c   1.000
_cell.angle_alpha   90.00
_cell.angle_beta   90.00
_cell.angle_gamma   90.00
#
_symmetry.space_group_name_H-M   'P 1'
#
loop_
_entity.id
_entity.type
_entity.pdbx_description
1 polymer ?
#
loop_
_entity_poly.entity_id
_entity_poly.type
_entity_poly.pdbx_seq_one_letter_code
_entity_poly.pdbx_strand_id
1 'polypeptide(L)'
;MLTGHACSRAVIAHTLLHLTLVTIISKELFIDDDMDANLQNTIEDVKNNTISYNDIENCDEKTEALLDQCNKKLKQYEGRGSTGKLWIQYFHMVSIAKEFIRAERMGDWQAHLNCVKEMIPYFHASWHFPYAKSTYLYLQDMLLLENLIDPSVF
;
A
#
# COMPACT_ATOMS: atom_id res chain seq x y z
N MET A 1 24.76 -7.02 6.21
CA MET A 1 23.95 -6.22 5.25
C MET A 1 23.18 -7.19 4.39
N LEU A 2 21.85 -7.04 4.24
CA LEU A 2 21.08 -7.88 3.32
C LEU A 2 21.54 -7.61 1.88
N THR A 3 21.71 -8.66 1.08
CA THR A 3 22.02 -8.48 -0.34
C THR A 3 20.78 -7.99 -1.09
N GLY A 4 20.97 -7.28 -2.21
CA GLY A 4 19.84 -6.85 -3.06
C GLY A 4 18.98 -8.05 -3.50
N HIS A 5 19.61 -9.20 -3.75
CA HIS A 5 18.91 -10.45 -4.06
C HIS A 5 18.05 -10.94 -2.89
N ALA A 6 18.56 -10.92 -1.66
CA ALA A 6 17.79 -11.32 -0.48
C ALA A 6 16.60 -10.38 -0.23
N CYS A 7 16.79 -9.08 -0.41
CA CYS A 7 15.72 -8.08 -0.31
C CYS A 7 14.62 -8.34 -1.36
N SER A 8 15.01 -8.53 -2.62
CA SER A 8 14.07 -8.83 -3.71
C SER A 8 13.24 -10.10 -3.42
N ARG A 9 13.89 -11.17 -2.94
CA ARG A 9 13.20 -12.40 -2.53
C ARG A 9 12.22 -12.17 -1.38
N ALA A 10 12.56 -11.33 -0.41
CA ALA A 10 11.66 -10.99 0.69
C ALA A 10 10.42 -10.24 0.19
N VAL A 11 10.60 -9.23 -0.67
CA VAL A 11 9.48 -8.48 -1.27
C VAL A 11 8.53 -9.42 -2.01
N ILE A 12 9.06 -10.34 -2.82
CA ILE A 12 8.25 -11.34 -3.53
C ILE A 12 7.47 -12.22 -2.55
N ALA A 13 8.15 -12.78 -1.53
CA ALA A 13 7.51 -13.66 -0.55
C ALA A 13 6.38 -12.96 0.21
N HIS A 14 6.62 -11.74 0.71
CA HIS A 14 5.61 -10.96 1.43
C HIS A 14 4.42 -10.57 0.53
N THR A 15 4.69 -10.24 -0.74
CA THR A 15 3.65 -9.93 -1.72
C THR A 15 2.76 -11.14 -2.02
N LEU A 16 3.34 -12.33 -2.16
CA LEU A 16 2.58 -13.57 -2.37
C LEU A 16 1.71 -13.93 -1.15
N LEU A 17 2.23 -13.73 0.06
CA LEU A 17 1.45 -13.96 1.28
C LEU A 17 0.29 -12.96 1.37
N HIS A 18 0.54 -11.68 1.09
CA HIS A 18 -0.52 -10.67 1.02
C HIS A 18 -1.57 -11.01 -0.04
N LEU A 19 -1.16 -11.46 -1.24
CA LEU A 19 -2.09 -11.94 -2.26
C LEU A 19 -2.96 -13.09 -1.75
N THR A 20 -2.37 -14.05 -1.04
CA THR A 20 -3.11 -15.18 -0.46
C THR A 20 -4.16 -14.69 0.54
N LEU A 21 -3.81 -13.73 1.40
CA LEU A 21 -4.75 -13.12 2.36
C LEU A 21 -5.88 -12.37 1.64
N VAL A 22 -5.55 -11.56 0.63
CA VAL A 22 -6.55 -10.86 -0.20
C VAL A 22 -7.49 -11.87 -0.84
N THR A 23 -6.99 -12.93 -1.46
CA THR A 23 -7.83 -13.97 -2.09
C THR A 23 -8.79 -14.64 -1.10
N ILE A 24 -8.38 -14.83 0.16
CA ILE A 24 -9.27 -15.36 1.20
C ILE A 24 -10.40 -14.36 1.49
N ILE A 25 -10.07 -13.08 1.64
CA ILE A 25 -11.05 -12.02 1.89
C ILE A 25 -11.99 -11.85 0.70
N SER A 26 -11.46 -11.85 -0.54
CA SER A 26 -12.21 -11.67 -1.78
C SER A 26 -13.31 -12.71 -1.97
N LYS A 27 -13.13 -13.94 -1.46
CA LYS A 27 -14.17 -14.99 -1.49
C LYS A 27 -15.40 -14.66 -0.64
N GLU A 28 -15.29 -13.71 0.29
CA GLU A 28 -16.39 -13.25 1.13
C GLU A 28 -16.94 -11.87 0.73
N LEU A 29 -16.42 -11.27 -0.33
CA LEU A 29 -16.92 -10.02 -0.86
C LEU A 29 -18.12 -10.29 -1.76
N PHE A 30 -19.08 -9.39 -1.74
CA PHE A 30 -20.19 -9.42 -2.68
C PHE A 30 -19.75 -8.72 -3.96
N ILE A 31 -19.57 -9.51 -5.02
CA ILE A 31 -19.25 -9.07 -6.36
C ILE A 31 -20.45 -9.46 -7.23
N ASP A 32 -21.22 -8.47 -7.66
CA ASP A 32 -22.30 -8.69 -8.63
C ASP A 32 -21.75 -8.82 -10.06
N ASP A 33 -22.59 -9.27 -10.99
CA ASP A 33 -22.20 -9.54 -12.37
C ASP A 33 -21.67 -8.28 -13.09
N ASP A 34 -22.18 -7.10 -12.75
CA ASP A 34 -21.79 -5.82 -13.34
C ASP A 34 -20.43 -5.34 -12.82
N MET A 35 -20.16 -5.56 -11.54
CA MET A 35 -18.87 -5.31 -10.91
C MET A 35 -17.80 -6.31 -11.41
N ASP A 36 -18.13 -7.59 -11.54
CA ASP A 36 -17.23 -8.60 -12.09
C ASP A 36 -16.84 -8.27 -13.53
N ALA A 37 -17.83 -7.92 -14.37
CA ALA A 37 -17.58 -7.49 -15.75
C ALA A 37 -16.66 -6.26 -15.81
N ASN A 38 -16.86 -5.29 -14.91
CA ASN A 38 -15.99 -4.11 -14.83
C ASN A 38 -14.55 -4.49 -14.48
N LEU A 39 -14.34 -5.29 -13.43
CA LEU A 39 -13.01 -5.75 -13.04
C LEU A 39 -12.31 -6.53 -14.15
N GLN A 40 -13.04 -7.40 -14.86
CA GLN A 40 -12.49 -8.14 -15.99
C GLN A 40 -12.04 -7.21 -17.12
N ASN A 41 -12.85 -6.19 -17.45
CA ASN A 41 -12.47 -5.19 -18.44
C ASN A 41 -11.22 -4.41 -18.00
N THR A 42 -11.17 -3.92 -16.75
CA THR A 42 -9.99 -3.23 -16.23
C THR A 42 -8.73 -4.11 -16.28
N ILE A 43 -8.84 -5.39 -15.92
CA ILE A 43 -7.72 -6.35 -15.99
C ILE A 43 -7.26 -6.53 -17.43
N GLU A 44 -8.19 -6.63 -18.37
CA GLU A 44 -7.88 -6.78 -19.79
C GLU A 44 -7.20 -5.51 -20.34
N ASP A 45 -7.67 -4.34 -19.93
CA ASP A 45 -7.03 -3.07 -20.30
C ASP A 45 -5.61 -2.95 -19.75
N VAL A 46 -5.37 -3.39 -18.51
CA VAL A 46 -4.03 -3.44 -17.92
C VAL A 46 -3.12 -4.38 -18.71
N LYS A 47 -3.60 -5.56 -19.10
CA LYS A 47 -2.80 -6.52 -19.89
C LYS A 47 -2.46 -5.97 -21.27
N ASN A 48 -3.39 -5.24 -21.88
CA ASN A 48 -3.23 -4.64 -23.20
C ASN A 48 -2.48 -3.30 -23.16
N ASN A 49 -2.13 -2.80 -21.97
CA ASN A 49 -1.53 -1.49 -21.73
C ASN A 49 -2.37 -0.33 -22.32
N THR A 50 -3.71 -0.47 -22.31
CA THR A 50 -4.65 0.53 -22.84
C THR A 50 -5.14 1.51 -21.78
N ILE A 51 -4.91 1.21 -20.51
CA ILE A 51 -5.26 2.06 -19.35
C ILE A 51 -4.00 2.58 -18.67
N SER A 52 -4.03 3.84 -18.23
CA SER A 52 -2.92 4.42 -17.46
C SER A 52 -3.06 4.10 -15.96
N TYR A 53 -1.98 4.28 -15.20
CA TYR A 53 -2.04 4.14 -13.75
C TYR A 53 -3.03 5.12 -13.11
N ASN A 54 -3.07 6.37 -13.60
CA ASN A 54 -3.96 7.40 -13.07
C ASN A 54 -5.44 7.04 -13.30
N ASP A 55 -5.77 6.36 -14.39
CA ASP A 55 -7.14 5.91 -14.65
C ASP A 55 -7.56 4.80 -13.67
N ILE A 56 -6.61 4.02 -13.15
CA ILE A 56 -6.85 3.00 -12.11
C ILE A 56 -6.97 3.64 -10.73
N GLU A 57 -6.11 4.63 -10.43
CA GLU A 57 -6.09 5.31 -9.13
C GLU A 57 -7.32 6.21 -8.92
N ASN A 58 -7.80 6.84 -9.98
CA ASN A 58 -9.08 7.56 -9.98
C ASN A 58 -10.23 6.55 -10.07
N CYS A 59 -10.46 5.86 -8.95
CA CYS A 59 -11.46 4.82 -8.79
C CYS A 59 -12.85 5.28 -9.26
N ASP A 60 -13.52 4.42 -10.03
CA ASP A 60 -14.95 4.54 -10.26
C ASP A 60 -15.75 4.19 -9.00
N GLU A 61 -17.04 4.54 -8.98
CA GLU A 61 -17.95 4.28 -7.85
C GLU A 61 -17.96 2.78 -7.44
N LYS A 62 -17.73 1.89 -8.40
CA LYS A 62 -17.72 0.43 -8.18
C LYS A 62 -16.48 0.00 -7.39
N THR A 63 -15.30 0.45 -7.79
CA THR A 63 -14.04 0.14 -7.10
C THR A 63 -14.02 0.71 -5.69
N GLU A 64 -14.60 1.89 -5.46
CA GLU A 64 -14.80 2.44 -4.11
C GLU A 64 -15.70 1.55 -3.23
N ALA A 65 -16.84 1.09 -3.76
CA ALA A 65 -17.73 0.18 -3.04
C ALA A 65 -17.03 -1.12 -2.65
N LEU A 66 -16.15 -1.62 -3.53
CA LEU A 66 -15.38 -2.84 -3.33
C LEU A 66 -14.32 -2.68 -2.24
N LEU A 67 -13.63 -1.53 -2.24
CA LEU A 67 -12.68 -1.15 -1.20
C LEU A 67 -13.36 -1.02 0.16
N ASP A 68 -14.55 -0.41 0.22
CA ASP A 68 -15.32 -0.31 1.47
C ASP A 68 -15.72 -1.69 2.01
N GLN A 69 -16.21 -2.60 1.16
CA GLN A 69 -16.48 -3.98 1.56
C GLN A 69 -15.24 -4.69 2.10
N CYS A 70 -14.10 -4.55 1.43
CA CYS A 70 -12.83 -5.12 1.85
C CYS A 70 -12.39 -4.57 3.23
N ASN A 71 -12.46 -3.25 3.41
CA ASN A 71 -12.11 -2.59 4.67
C ASN A 71 -13.02 -3.02 5.83
N LYS A 72 -14.32 -3.20 5.58
CA LYS A 72 -15.25 -3.76 6.57
C LYS A 72 -14.86 -5.18 6.98
N LYS A 73 -14.47 -6.03 6.03
CA LYS A 73 -14.00 -7.38 6.33
C LYS A 73 -12.69 -7.38 7.12
N LEU A 74 -11.71 -6.55 6.74
CA LEU A 74 -10.46 -6.41 7.49
C LEU A 74 -10.71 -6.04 8.97
N LYS A 75 -11.59 -5.06 9.23
CA LYS A 75 -12.00 -4.69 10.59
C LYS A 75 -12.70 -5.83 11.34
N GLN A 76 -13.55 -6.59 10.65
CA GLN A 76 -14.20 -7.76 11.25
C GLN A 76 -13.16 -8.82 11.66
N TYR A 77 -12.15 -9.07 10.83
CA TYR A 77 -11.06 -10.00 11.11
C TYR A 77 -10.17 -9.53 12.26
N GLU A 78 -9.87 -8.23 12.32
CA GLU A 78 -9.14 -7.61 13.42
C GLU A 78 -9.84 -7.83 14.78
N GLY A 79 -11.17 -7.78 14.78
CA GLY A 79 -12.00 -8.00 15.96
C GLY A 79 -12.03 -9.44 16.49
N ARG A 80 -11.48 -10.44 15.77
CA ARG A 80 -11.52 -11.87 16.18
C ARG A 80 -10.52 -12.24 17.28
N GLY A 81 -9.77 -11.27 17.82
CA GLY A 81 -8.81 -11.48 18.91
C GLY A 81 -7.38 -11.12 18.51
N SER A 82 -6.41 -11.49 19.36
CA SER A 82 -5.00 -11.13 19.18
C SER A 82 -4.41 -11.64 17.86
N THR A 83 -4.74 -12.87 17.46
CA THR A 83 -4.27 -13.43 16.18
C THR A 83 -4.86 -12.69 14.98
N GLY A 84 -6.13 -12.27 15.06
CA GLY A 84 -6.76 -11.44 14.02
C GLY A 84 -6.02 -10.11 13.86
N LYS A 85 -5.77 -9.41 14.98
CA LYS A 85 -5.00 -8.16 14.99
C LYS A 85 -3.60 -8.34 14.38
N LEU A 86 -2.91 -9.43 14.70
CA LEU A 86 -1.58 -9.71 14.15
C LEU A 86 -1.61 -9.84 12.62
N TRP A 87 -2.56 -10.60 12.06
CA TRP A 87 -2.68 -10.79 10.62
C TRP A 87 -3.07 -9.51 9.88
N ILE A 88 -3.96 -8.71 10.47
CA ILE A 88 -4.36 -7.41 9.89
C ILE A 88 -3.22 -6.39 9.98
N GLN A 89 -2.47 -6.36 11.07
CA GLN A 89 -1.26 -5.54 11.17
C GLN A 89 -0.24 -5.95 10.09
N TYR A 90 0.01 -7.25 9.92
CA TYR A 90 0.90 -7.75 8.86
C TYR A 90 0.40 -7.36 7.46
N PHE A 91 -0.91 -7.47 7.21
CA PHE A 91 -1.54 -7.05 5.96
C PHE A 91 -1.20 -5.58 5.67
N HIS A 92 -1.43 -4.68 6.64
CA HIS A 92 -1.13 -3.25 6.51
C HIS A 92 0.37 -2.98 6.28
N MET A 93 1.27 -3.67 6.99
CA MET A 93 2.72 -3.52 6.79
C MET A 93 3.12 -3.81 5.34
N VAL A 94 2.60 -4.89 4.76
CA VAL A 94 2.91 -5.24 3.36
C VAL A 94 2.22 -4.29 2.38
N SER A 95 1.00 -3.81 2.69
CA SER A 95 0.35 -2.77 1.88
C SER A 95 1.19 -1.50 1.80
N ILE A 96 1.71 -1.00 2.93
CA ILE A 96 2.60 0.17 2.98
C ILE A 96 3.88 -0.06 2.18
N ALA A 97 4.49 -1.25 2.29
CA ALA A 97 5.71 -1.57 1.54
C ALA A 97 5.48 -1.58 0.02
N LYS A 98 4.33 -2.11 -0.44
CA LYS A 98 3.95 -2.09 -1.87
C LYS A 98 3.71 -0.66 -2.36
N GLU A 99 3.01 0.13 -1.56
CA GLU A 99 2.71 1.53 -1.87
C GLU A 99 3.97 2.39 -1.93
N PHE A 100 4.91 2.16 -1.02
CA PHE A 100 6.23 2.81 -1.06
C PHE A 100 6.99 2.48 -2.35
N ILE A 101 7.03 1.20 -2.76
CA ILE A 101 7.67 0.79 -4.02
C ILE A 101 6.99 1.44 -5.23
N ARG A 102 5.66 1.56 -5.20
CA ARG A 102 4.90 2.26 -6.23
C ARG A 102 5.31 3.73 -6.29
N ALA A 103 5.23 4.44 -5.16
CA ALA A 103 5.53 5.87 -5.07
C ALA A 103 6.93 6.18 -5.61
N GLU A 104 7.94 5.40 -5.21
CA GLU A 104 9.32 5.52 -5.69
C GLU A 104 9.44 5.29 -7.21
N ARG A 105 8.72 4.31 -7.76
CA ARG A 105 8.74 4.03 -9.21
C ARG A 105 8.02 5.08 -10.05
N MET A 106 6.98 5.68 -9.49
CA MET A 106 6.16 6.69 -10.16
C MET A 106 6.70 8.12 -9.96
N GLY A 107 7.65 8.31 -9.05
CA GLY A 107 8.09 9.65 -8.64
C GLY A 107 7.01 10.42 -7.87
N ASP A 108 6.06 9.72 -7.24
CA ASP A 108 4.98 10.32 -6.47
C ASP A 108 5.47 10.68 -5.06
N TRP A 109 5.89 11.94 -4.93
CA TRP A 109 6.49 12.45 -3.71
C TRP A 109 5.54 12.46 -2.52
N GLN A 110 4.26 12.79 -2.74
CA GLN A 110 3.29 12.86 -1.66
C GLN A 110 2.98 11.47 -1.10
N ALA A 111 2.78 10.47 -1.97
CA ALA A 111 2.58 9.09 -1.55
C ALA A 111 3.82 8.53 -0.84
N HIS A 112 5.02 8.87 -1.30
CA HIS A 112 6.27 8.52 -0.63
C HIS A 112 6.31 9.03 0.81
N LEU A 113 6.09 10.33 1.03
CA LEU A 113 6.09 10.91 2.38
C LEU A 113 5.01 10.32 3.28
N ASN A 114 3.83 10.03 2.72
CA ASN A 114 2.75 9.34 3.44
C ASN A 114 3.20 7.93 3.88
N CYS A 115 3.82 7.15 3.00
CA CYS A 115 4.34 5.83 3.35
C CYS A 115 5.41 5.90 4.43
N VAL A 116 6.35 6.84 4.30
CA VAL A 116 7.41 7.07 5.30
C VAL A 116 6.83 7.35 6.68
N LYS A 117 5.79 8.19 6.75
CA LYS A 117 5.06 8.47 7.99
C LYS A 117 4.43 7.21 8.58
N GLU A 118 3.75 6.41 7.75
CA GLU A 118 3.08 5.17 8.17
C GLU A 118 4.06 4.06 8.61
N MET A 119 5.32 4.10 8.14
CA MET A 119 6.35 3.14 8.56
C MET A 119 6.89 3.38 9.98
N ILE A 120 6.81 4.61 10.50
CA ILE A 120 7.43 5.02 11.76
C ILE A 120 7.00 4.16 12.98
N PRO A 121 5.70 3.88 13.20
CA PRO A 121 5.27 3.05 14.32
C PRO A 121 5.91 1.66 14.30
N TYR A 122 6.17 1.10 13.11
CA TYR A 122 6.80 -0.20 12.97
C TYR A 122 8.29 -0.17 13.31
N PHE A 123 9.00 0.92 13.01
CA PHE A 123 10.39 1.08 13.47
C PHE A 123 10.48 1.15 14.99
N HIS A 124 9.54 1.83 15.65
CA HIS A 124 9.45 1.81 17.11
C HIS A 124 9.15 0.42 17.67
N ALA A 125 8.14 -0.25 17.11
CA ALA A 125 7.72 -1.58 17.58
C ALA A 125 8.79 -2.66 17.39
N SER A 126 9.63 -2.53 16.35
CA SER A 126 10.74 -3.44 16.05
C SER A 126 12.07 -3.05 16.71
N TRP A 127 12.07 -2.06 17.62
CA TRP A 127 13.26 -1.56 18.31
C TRP A 127 14.33 -0.98 17.36
N HIS A 128 13.93 -0.58 16.16
CA HIS A 128 14.78 0.11 15.18
C HIS A 128 14.79 1.62 15.45
N PHE A 129 15.11 2.03 16.68
CA PHE A 129 15.08 3.44 17.09
C PHE A 129 15.96 4.39 16.27
N PRO A 130 17.18 4.01 15.82
CA PRO A 130 17.95 4.87 14.94
C PRO A 130 17.20 5.18 13.64
N TYR A 131 16.55 4.17 13.04
CA TYR A 131 15.72 4.35 11.85
C TYR A 131 14.51 5.23 12.16
N ALA A 132 13.78 4.96 13.25
CA ALA A 132 12.65 5.79 13.65
C ALA A 132 13.05 7.28 13.78
N LYS A 133 14.15 7.56 14.49
CA LYS A 133 14.66 8.92 14.67
C LYS A 133 15.06 9.56 13.35
N SER A 134 15.84 8.87 12.52
CA SER A 134 16.26 9.42 11.22
C SER A 134 15.07 9.66 10.30
N THR A 135 14.08 8.77 10.32
CA THR A 135 12.86 8.88 9.51
C THR A 135 12.02 10.07 9.94
N TYR A 136 11.89 10.34 11.24
CA TYR A 136 11.22 11.55 11.73
C TYR A 136 11.88 12.83 11.23
N LEU A 137 13.21 12.93 11.37
CA LEU A 137 13.97 14.10 10.92
C LEU A 137 13.82 14.29 9.40
N TYR A 138 14.03 13.21 8.64
CA TYR A 138 13.84 13.21 7.20
C TYR A 138 12.43 13.68 6.81
N LEU A 139 11.38 13.11 7.41
CA LEU A 139 10.01 13.47 7.10
C LEU A 139 9.72 14.95 7.40
N GLN A 140 10.22 15.47 8.53
CA GLN A 140 10.09 16.87 8.88
C GLN A 140 10.76 17.79 7.85
N ASP A 141 12.00 17.49 7.49
CA ASP A 141 12.78 18.27 6.53
C ASP A 141 12.11 18.26 5.15
N MET A 142 11.64 17.09 4.70
CA MET A 142 11.01 16.93 3.38
C MET A 142 9.64 17.59 3.27
N LEU A 143 8.86 17.63 4.36
CA LEU A 143 7.58 18.36 4.39
C LEU A 143 7.79 19.89 4.38
N LEU A 144 8.90 20.36 4.93
CA LEU A 144 9.25 21.79 4.88
C LEU A 144 9.87 22.19 3.53
N LEU A 145 10.42 21.23 2.79
CA LEU A 145 11.16 21.46 1.56
C LEU A 145 10.33 22.21 0.51
N GLU A 146 9.04 21.87 0.33
CA GLU A 146 8.14 22.56 -0.61
C GLU A 146 8.03 24.07 -0.30
N ASN A 147 8.08 24.45 0.98
CA ASN A 147 7.99 25.85 1.41
C ASN A 147 9.32 26.61 1.33
N LEU A 148 10.44 25.88 1.20
CA LEU A 148 11.80 26.43 1.21
C LEU A 148 12.42 26.49 -0.19
N ILE A 149 11.90 25.69 -1.12
CA ILE A 149 12.32 25.71 -2.51
C ILE A 149 11.86 27.01 -3.16
N ASP A 150 12.79 27.69 -3.83
CA ASP A 150 12.50 28.84 -4.69
C ASP A 150 11.65 28.38 -5.89
N PRO A 151 10.44 28.92 -6.10
CA PRO A 151 9.58 28.56 -7.22
C PRO A 151 10.23 28.79 -8.60
N SER A 152 11.27 29.61 -8.68
CA SER A 152 11.96 29.95 -9.93
C SER A 152 12.99 28.92 -10.42
N VAL A 153 13.25 27.87 -9.63
CA VAL A 153 14.23 26.81 -9.95
C VAL A 153 13.59 25.63 -10.70
N PHE A 154 12.27 25.65 -10.93
CA PHE A 154 11.51 24.63 -11.65
C PHE A 154 10.90 25.15 -12.96
#